data_AF-A0A1G4VPG8-F1
#
_entry.id   AF-A0A1G4VPG8-F1
#
_cell.length_a   1.000
_cell.length_b   1.000
_cell.length_c   1.000
_cell.angle_alpha   90.00
_cell.angle_beta   90.00
_cell.angle_gamma   90.00
#
_symmetry.space_group_name_H-M   'P 1'
#
loop_
_entity.id
_entity.type
_entity.pdbx_description
1 polymer ?
#
loop_
_entity_poly.entity_id
_entity_poly.type
_entity_poly.pdbx_seq_one_letter_code
_entity_poly.pdbx_strand_id
1 'polypeptide(L)'
;MEHAGTRGLRLYKSLLNGLIIAGIIILGVSLYYWIIKAGIPYQDPTEELRIQYAINMGIGDELFKVGLIMFAVGLIPRIALAIIGQRKK
;
A
#
# COMPACT_ATOMS: atom_id res chain seq x y z
N MET A 1 -3.26 -14.07 -34.89
CA MET A 1 -3.18 -14.54 -33.48
C MET A 1 -2.17 -13.74 -32.62
N GLU A 2 -1.44 -12.79 -33.19
CA GLU A 2 -0.40 -11.98 -32.50
C GLU A 2 -0.95 -10.82 -31.63
N HIS A 3 -2.16 -10.34 -31.91
CA HIS A 3 -2.79 -9.22 -31.19
C HIS A 3 -3.30 -9.57 -29.77
N ALA A 4 -3.48 -10.86 -29.44
CA ALA A 4 -4.00 -11.28 -28.14
C ALA A 4 -2.93 -11.14 -27.03
N GLY A 5 -1.67 -11.49 -27.32
CA GLY A 5 -0.57 -11.44 -26.35
C GLY A 5 -0.21 -10.03 -25.89
N THR A 6 -0.28 -9.04 -26.80
CA THR A 6 -0.01 -7.62 -26.46
C THR A 6 -1.13 -7.00 -25.63
N ARG A 7 -2.38 -7.46 -25.78
CA ARG A 7 -3.51 -7.00 -24.95
C ARG A 7 -3.40 -7.53 -23.51
N GLY A 8 -3.07 -8.81 -23.33
CA GLY A 8 -2.87 -9.41 -22.01
C GLY A 8 -1.77 -8.72 -21.19
N LEU A 9 -0.62 -8.44 -21.79
CA LEU A 9 0.49 -7.76 -21.11
C LEU A 9 0.13 -6.33 -20.67
N ARG A 10 -0.63 -5.59 -21.48
CA ARG A 10 -1.10 -4.24 -21.10
C ARG A 10 -2.06 -4.29 -19.92
N LEU A 11 -3.00 -5.24 -19.93
CA LEU A 11 -3.93 -5.43 -18.81
C LEU A 11 -3.18 -5.78 -17.53
N TYR A 12 -2.22 -6.72 -17.61
CA TYR A 12 -1.39 -7.09 -16.46
C TYR A 12 -0.63 -5.89 -15.88
N LYS A 13 0.04 -5.09 -16.74
CA LYS A 13 0.71 -3.85 -16.31
C LYS A 13 -0.27 -2.84 -15.67
N SER A 14 -1.47 -2.71 -16.22
CA SER A 14 -2.51 -1.85 -15.65
C SER A 14 -2.93 -2.31 -14.25
N LEU A 15 -3.10 -3.62 -14.04
CA LEU A 15 -3.43 -4.19 -12.73
C LEU A 15 -2.31 -3.94 -11.71
N LEU A 16 -1.05 -4.16 -12.09
CA LEU A 16 0.10 -3.85 -11.21
C LEU A 16 0.13 -2.37 -10.81
N ASN A 17 -0.14 -1.47 -11.75
CA ASN A 17 -0.22 -0.03 -11.45
C ASN A 17 -1.37 0.29 -10.49
N GLY A 18 -2.52 -0.34 -10.68
CA GLY A 18 -3.66 -0.24 -9.77
C GLY A 18 -3.30 -0.67 -8.35
N LEU A 19 -2.60 -1.81 -8.20
CA LEU A 19 -2.13 -2.30 -6.89
C LEU A 19 -1.13 -1.34 -6.23
N ILE A 20 -0.20 -0.77 -7.00
CA ILE A 20 0.75 0.22 -6.50
C ILE A 20 0.01 1.46 -5.98
N ILE A 21 -0.91 2.01 -6.77
CA ILE A 21 -1.67 3.22 -6.40
C ILE A 21 -2.54 2.94 -5.17
N ALA A 22 -3.26 1.81 -5.15
CA ALA A 22 -4.07 1.41 -4.01
C ALA A 22 -3.21 1.25 -2.74
N GLY A 23 -2.05 0.59 -2.85
CA GLY A 23 -1.09 0.46 -1.76
C GLY A 23 -0.62 1.82 -1.22
N ILE A 24 -0.26 2.77 -2.11
CA ILE A 24 0.15 4.13 -1.72
C ILE A 24 -0.99 4.85 -0.99
N ILE A 25 -2.23 4.76 -1.49
CA ILE A 25 -3.38 5.41 -0.85
C ILE A 25 -3.60 4.82 0.55
N ILE A 26 -3.58 3.49 0.69
CA ILE A 26 -3.76 2.82 1.98
C ILE A 26 -2.65 3.20 2.97
N LEU A 27 -1.39 3.26 2.51
CA LEU A 27 -0.26 3.75 3.31
C LEU A 27 -0.45 5.22 3.72
N GLY A 28 -0.98 6.07 2.84
CA GLY A 28 -1.33 7.44 3.18
C GLY A 28 -2.38 7.50 4.31
N VAL A 29 -3.40 6.64 4.24
CA VAL A 29 -4.43 6.55 5.28
C VAL A 29 -3.87 5.97 6.57
N SER A 30 -2.95 5.00 6.52
CA SER A 30 -2.30 4.47 7.73
C SER A 30 -1.51 5.56 8.45
N LEU A 31 -0.76 6.38 7.71
CA LEU A 31 -0.03 7.53 8.25
C LEU A 31 -0.98 8.57 8.85
N TYR A 32 -2.15 8.80 8.23
CA TYR A 32 -3.17 9.66 8.82
C TYR A 32 -3.63 9.13 10.19
N TYR A 33 -3.89 7.82 10.31
CA TYR A 33 -4.28 7.22 11.59
C TYR A 33 -3.17 7.31 12.64
N TRP A 34 -1.93 7.01 12.28
CA TRP A 34 -0.80 7.12 13.21
C TRP A 34 -0.51 8.55 13.65
N ILE A 35 -0.42 9.49 12.71
CA ILE A 35 0.11 10.84 13.00
C ILE A 35 -1.01 11.77 13.47
N ILE A 36 -2.18 11.72 12.84
CA ILE A 36 -3.26 12.67 13.09
C ILE A 36 -4.25 12.14 14.13
N LYS A 37 -4.63 10.86 14.08
CA LYS A 37 -5.67 10.29 14.95
C LYS A 37 -5.12 9.72 16.26
N ALA A 38 -4.02 8.98 16.21
CA ALA A 38 -3.36 8.45 17.40
C ALA A 38 -2.36 9.49 17.95
N GLY A 39 -1.50 10.04 17.10
CA GLY A 39 -0.50 11.01 17.48
C GLY A 39 0.48 10.47 18.52
N ILE A 40 0.98 11.35 19.37
CA ILE A 40 1.81 10.98 20.53
C ILE A 40 0.86 10.68 21.70
N PRO A 41 1.02 9.56 22.42
CA PRO A 41 0.19 9.26 23.58
C PRO A 41 0.34 10.36 24.64
N TYR A 42 -0.79 10.81 25.20
CA TYR A 42 -0.81 11.75 26.32
C TYR A 42 -0.14 11.13 27.55
N GLN A 43 0.49 11.96 28.39
CA GLN A 43 1.22 11.48 29.58
C GLN A 43 0.28 11.03 30.71
N ASP A 44 -0.84 11.74 30.91
CA ASP A 44 -1.90 11.38 31.85
C ASP A 44 -3.26 11.29 31.13
N PRO A 45 -3.47 10.28 30.27
CA PRO A 45 -4.70 10.16 29.51
C PRO A 45 -5.84 9.71 30.42
N THR A 46 -7.03 10.27 30.22
CA THR A 46 -8.26 9.63 30.69
C THR A 46 -8.40 8.25 30.03
N GLU A 47 -9.16 7.36 30.65
CA GLU A 47 -9.36 6.01 30.11
C GLU A 47 -9.94 6.03 28.69
N GLU A 48 -10.85 6.96 28.41
CA GLU A 48 -11.41 7.16 27.08
C GLU A 48 -10.32 7.53 26.05
N LEU A 49 -9.44 8.48 26.37
CA LEU A 49 -8.34 8.88 25.48
C LEU A 49 -7.36 7.72 25.24
N ARG A 50 -7.08 6.91 26.27
CA ARG A 50 -6.24 5.72 26.14
C ARG A 50 -6.83 4.69 25.17
N ILE A 51 -8.15 4.46 25.26
CA ILE A 51 -8.86 3.53 24.37
C ILE A 51 -8.87 4.07 22.93
N GLN A 52 -9.20 5.35 22.74
CA GLN A 52 -9.20 5.97 21.41
C GLN A 52 -7.82 5.91 20.75
N TYR A 53 -6.76 6.18 21.50
CA TYR A 53 -5.39 6.04 21.04
C TYR A 53 -5.10 4.61 20.56
N ALA A 54 -5.38 3.60 21.40
CA ALA A 54 -5.12 2.20 21.07
C ALA A 54 -5.86 1.74 19.81
N ILE A 55 -7.12 2.15 19.64
CA ILE A 55 -7.93 1.85 18.45
C ILE A 55 -7.32 2.52 17.22
N ASN A 56 -7.03 3.82 17.26
CA ASN A 56 -6.50 4.55 16.11
C ASN A 56 -5.10 4.03 15.72
N MET A 57 -4.26 3.71 16.71
CA MET A 57 -2.95 3.14 16.49
C MET A 57 -3.05 1.76 15.83
N GLY A 58 -3.93 0.89 16.33
CA GLY A 58 -4.16 -0.43 15.76
C GLY A 58 -4.72 -0.39 14.34
N ILE A 59 -5.64 0.53 14.04
CA ILE A 59 -6.13 0.75 12.66
C ILE A 59 -4.97 1.16 11.75
N GLY A 60 -4.13 2.10 12.20
CA GLY A 60 -2.93 2.51 11.47
C GLY A 60 -2.00 1.32 11.19
N ASP A 61 -1.75 0.46 12.18
CA ASP A 61 -0.87 -0.70 12.03
C ASP A 61 -1.39 -1.70 10.99
N GLU A 62 -2.67 -2.03 11.04
CA GLU A 62 -3.27 -2.97 10.09
C GLU A 62 -3.32 -2.39 8.67
N LEU A 63 -3.68 -1.13 8.52
CA LEU A 63 -3.64 -0.45 7.23
C LEU A 63 -2.22 -0.39 6.67
N PHE A 64 -1.21 -0.12 7.51
CA PHE A 64 0.17 -0.07 7.06
C PHE A 64 0.63 -1.41 6.51
N LYS A 65 0.34 -2.52 7.21
CA LYS A 65 0.67 -3.88 6.74
C LYS A 65 0.00 -4.19 5.39
N VAL A 66 -1.31 -3.95 5.29
CA VAL A 66 -2.06 -4.21 4.04
C VAL A 66 -1.55 -3.34 2.90
N GLY A 67 -1.37 -2.04 3.13
CA GLY A 67 -0.86 -1.09 2.15
C GLY A 67 0.55 -1.46 1.66
N LEU A 68 1.43 -1.88 2.57
CA LEU A 68 2.79 -2.31 2.23
C LEU A 68 2.79 -3.58 1.38
N ILE A 69 1.96 -4.57 1.74
CA ILE A 69 1.82 -5.82 0.96
C ILE A 69 1.30 -5.50 -0.45
N MET A 70 0.24 -4.70 -0.58
CA MET A 70 -0.33 -4.32 -1.88
C MET A 70 0.68 -3.58 -2.75
N PHE A 71 1.41 -2.63 -2.15
CA PHE A 71 2.47 -1.90 -2.83
C PHE A 71 3.58 -2.84 -3.31
N ALA A 72 4.06 -3.75 -2.45
CA ALA A 72 5.12 -4.70 -2.80
C ALA A 72 4.69 -5.69 -3.91
N VAL A 73 3.47 -6.23 -3.81
CA VAL A 73 2.90 -7.14 -4.82
C VAL A 73 2.73 -6.44 -6.17
N GLY A 74 2.42 -5.14 -6.19
CA GLY A 74 2.37 -4.37 -7.43
C GLY A 74 3.78 -4.02 -7.97
N LEU A 75 4.68 -3.59 -7.09
CA LEU A 75 5.99 -3.03 -7.47
C LEU A 75 7.00 -4.11 -7.90
N ILE A 76 7.13 -5.20 -7.16
CA ILE A 76 8.15 -6.24 -7.41
C ILE A 76 7.99 -6.85 -8.81
N PRO A 77 6.79 -7.32 -9.24
CA PRO A 77 6.62 -7.86 -10.58
C PRO A 77 6.83 -6.80 -11.67
N ARG A 78 6.47 -5.54 -11.40
CA ARG A 78 6.69 -4.44 -12.35
C ARG A 78 8.17 -4.20 -12.59
N ILE A 79 8.98 -4.19 -11.54
CA ILE A 79 10.44 -4.07 -11.64
C ILE A 79 11.02 -5.28 -12.37
N ALA A 80 10.61 -6.51 -12.03
CA ALA A 80 11.07 -7.72 -12.69
C ALA A 80 10.79 -7.69 -14.21
N LEU A 81 9.58 -7.28 -14.62
CA LEU A 81 9.23 -7.11 -16.03
C LEU A 81 10.07 -6.04 -16.74
N ALA A 82 10.40 -4.93 -16.07
CA ALA A 82 11.23 -3.89 -16.63
C ALA A 82 12.66 -4.39 -16.88
N ILE A 83 13.24 -5.13 -15.93
CA ILE A 83 14.59 -5.71 -16.04
C ILE A 83 14.64 -6.74 -17.18
N ILE A 84 13.66 -7.64 -17.27
CA ILE A 84 13.60 -8.65 -18.34
C ILE A 84 13.44 -7.98 -19.71
N GLY A 85 12.62 -6.93 -19.79
CA GLY A 85 12.43 -6.17 -21.03
C GLY A 85 13.69 -5.44 -21.52
N GLN A 86 14.54 -4.98 -20.60
CA GLN A 86 15.81 -4.34 -20.93
C GLN A 86 16.86 -5.32 -21.47
N ARG A 87 16.83 -6.60 -21.05
CA ARG A 87 17.76 -7.62 -21.56
C ARG A 87 17.46 -8.13 -22.97
N LYS A 88 16.26 -7.84 -23.50
CA LYS A 88 15.85 -8.23 -24.86
C LYS A 88 16.08 -7.14 -25.91
N LYS A 89 16.50 -5.94 -25.50
CA LYS A 89 16.98 -4.88 -26.38
C LYS A 89 18.49 -4.97 -26.51
#